data_AF-A0A6L4ZTT8-F1
#
_entry.id   AF-A0A6L4ZTT8-F1
#
_cell.length_a   1.000
_cell.length_b   1.000
_cell.length_c   1.000
_cell.angle_alpha   90.00
_cell.angle_beta   90.00
_cell.angle_gamma   90.00
#
_symmetry.space_group_name_H-M   'P 1'
#
loop_
_entity.id
_entity.type
_entity.pdbx_description
1 polymer ?
#
loop_
_entity_poly.entity_id
_entity_poly.type
_entity_poly.pdbx_seq_one_letter_code
_entity_poly.pdbx_strand_id
1 'polypeptide(L)'
;MARSTTKTTKEATKNNKAKNETPITPATTKAKAVKVAPPPVPKPNTITRLELAQEVAKAVGSMMEITNRDAEAIVAEIIQSMIDALQEGNEIEIRGFGSFRLRSRRARRGRNPKTGESVDVPAKRVVYFKMGKDLKHFLTQNA
;
A
#
# COMPACT_ATOMS: atom_id res chain seq x y z
N MET A 1 22.63 19.83 -73.95
CA MET A 1 21.28 19.34 -73.60
C MET A 1 20.88 20.01 -72.29
N ALA A 2 20.23 21.18 -72.39
CA ALA A 2 18.78 21.39 -72.20
C ALA A 2 18.40 21.43 -70.70
N ARG A 3 18.26 22.63 -70.10
CA ARG A 3 16.99 23.42 -69.93
C ARG A 3 16.24 22.93 -68.66
N SER A 4 15.66 23.71 -67.74
CA SER A 4 15.20 25.10 -67.72
C SER A 4 14.53 25.40 -66.36
N THR A 5 14.62 26.67 -65.91
CA THR A 5 13.60 27.50 -65.21
C THR A 5 13.01 27.04 -63.86
N THR A 6 13.21 27.72 -62.72
CA THR A 6 12.74 29.05 -62.26
C THR A 6 11.23 29.32 -62.37
N LYS A 7 10.61 29.73 -61.25
CA LYS A 7 9.86 30.98 -61.02
C LYS A 7 8.89 30.84 -59.82
N THR A 8 9.00 31.69 -58.78
CA THR A 8 8.27 32.98 -58.56
C THR A 8 7.07 32.71 -57.63
N THR A 9 6.72 33.50 -56.59
CA THR A 9 6.48 34.96 -56.48
C THR A 9 6.30 35.28 -54.97
N LYS A 10 6.95 36.31 -54.38
CA LYS A 10 6.43 37.66 -53.99
C LYS A 10 5.15 37.66 -53.12
N GLU A 11 4.86 38.55 -52.18
CA GLU A 11 5.36 39.90 -51.81
C GLU A 11 4.72 40.32 -50.46
N ALA A 12 5.43 41.14 -49.66
CA ALA A 12 4.96 42.33 -48.90
C ALA A 12 3.90 42.16 -47.77
N THR A 13 3.75 42.98 -46.71
CA THR A 13 4.19 44.35 -46.39
C THR A 13 4.00 44.63 -44.87
N LYS A 14 4.89 45.45 -44.28
CA LYS A 14 4.71 46.53 -43.25
C LYS A 14 4.02 46.31 -41.88
N ASN A 15 4.73 46.83 -40.85
CA ASN A 15 4.34 47.78 -39.77
C ASN A 15 3.15 47.43 -38.84
N ASN A 16 3.15 47.66 -37.52
CA ASN A 16 3.52 48.88 -36.79
C ASN A 16 3.53 48.66 -35.25
N LYS A 17 4.56 49.21 -34.59
CA LYS A 17 4.57 50.06 -33.37
C LYS A 17 3.39 50.00 -32.35
N ALA A 18 3.69 49.60 -31.10
CA ALA A 18 3.16 50.21 -29.85
C ALA A 18 3.97 49.69 -28.64
N LYS A 19 4.77 50.54 -27.99
CA LYS A 19 4.50 51.27 -26.72
C LYS A 19 4.91 50.50 -25.45
N ASN A 20 5.89 51.15 -24.81
CA ASN A 20 6.57 50.98 -23.54
C ASN A 20 5.64 51.06 -22.31
N GLU A 21 5.66 50.10 -21.39
CA GLU A 21 5.35 50.24 -19.94
C GLU A 21 6.05 49.12 -19.14
N THR A 22 7.10 49.43 -18.36
CA THR A 22 7.43 48.67 -17.13
C THR A 22 6.32 48.97 -16.12
N PRO A 23 5.83 48.02 -15.28
CA PRO A 23 6.51 47.82 -13.99
C PRO A 23 6.22 46.48 -13.23
N ILE A 24 6.86 46.37 -12.05
CA ILE A 24 6.46 45.68 -10.80
C ILE A 24 6.26 44.14 -10.76
N THR A 25 7.22 43.48 -10.10
CA THR A 25 7.09 42.17 -9.44
C THR A 25 5.93 42.14 -8.43
N PRO A 26 5.07 41.11 -8.42
CA PRO A 26 4.24 40.81 -7.26
C PRO A 26 4.98 39.85 -6.32
N ALA A 27 5.06 40.25 -5.04
CA ALA A 27 5.51 39.44 -3.93
C ALA A 27 4.68 38.13 -3.83
N THR A 28 5.36 36.99 -3.76
CA THR A 28 4.71 35.70 -3.46
C THR A 28 4.44 35.62 -1.95
N THR A 29 3.21 35.94 -1.55
CA THR A 29 2.69 35.64 -0.21
C THR A 29 2.68 34.13 0.00
N LYS A 30 3.44 33.64 0.99
CA LYS A 30 3.45 32.23 1.40
C LYS A 30 2.08 31.87 1.98
N ALA A 31 1.30 31.05 1.28
CA ALA A 31 0.12 30.42 1.86
C ALA A 31 0.56 29.36 2.88
N LYS A 32 0.16 29.54 4.15
CA LYS A 32 0.36 28.58 5.23
C LYS A 32 -0.60 27.41 5.01
N ALA A 33 -0.08 26.24 4.68
CA ALA A 33 -0.87 25.02 4.57
C ALA A 33 -1.53 24.71 5.93
N VAL A 34 -2.87 24.78 5.98
CA VAL A 34 -3.65 24.31 7.12
C VAL A 34 -3.54 22.79 7.15
N LYS A 35 -2.86 22.24 8.16
CA LYS A 35 -2.80 20.81 8.43
C LYS A 35 -4.17 20.36 8.95
N VAL A 36 -5.08 20.02 8.04
CA VAL A 36 -6.34 19.36 8.41
C VAL A 36 -5.98 17.99 8.97
N ALA A 37 -6.24 17.79 10.26
CA ALA A 37 -6.08 16.47 10.88
C ALA A 37 -7.02 15.50 10.14
N PRO A 38 -6.55 14.30 9.73
CA PRO A 38 -7.43 13.34 9.10
C PRO A 38 -8.62 13.07 10.04
N PRO A 39 -9.85 12.96 9.50
CA PRO A 39 -11.01 12.64 10.32
C PRO A 39 -10.73 11.36 11.12
N PRO A 40 -11.26 11.24 12.35
CA PRO A 40 -11.07 10.04 13.15
C PRO A 40 -11.67 8.85 12.37
N VAL A 41 -10.79 8.02 11.82
CA VAL A 41 -11.20 6.79 11.16
C VAL A 41 -11.89 5.94 12.23
N PRO A 42 -13.15 5.51 12.04
CA PRO A 42 -13.80 4.65 13.00
C PRO A 42 -12.93 3.41 13.20
N LYS A 43 -12.68 3.05 14.45
CA LYS A 43 -11.92 1.83 14.75
C LYS A 43 -12.72 0.65 14.16
N PRO A 44 -12.11 -0.19 13.32
CA PRO A 44 -12.83 -1.34 12.77
C PRO A 44 -13.21 -2.30 13.89
N ASN A 45 -14.34 -2.97 13.74
CA ASN A 45 -14.71 -4.10 14.59
C ASN A 45 -13.56 -5.12 14.53
N THR A 46 -12.94 -5.39 15.67
CA THR A 46 -11.74 -6.23 15.77
C THR A 46 -12.15 -7.58 16.32
N ILE A 47 -11.91 -8.65 15.56
CA ILE A 47 -12.14 -10.02 16.02
C ILE A 47 -10.90 -10.50 16.78
N THR A 48 -11.10 -11.00 17.99
CA THR A 48 -10.05 -11.56 18.85
C THR A 48 -9.85 -13.06 18.60
N ARG A 49 -8.76 -13.61 19.12
CA ARG A 49 -8.51 -15.07 19.06
C ARG A 49 -9.66 -15.88 19.68
N LEU A 50 -10.21 -15.40 20.80
CA LEU A 50 -11.31 -16.08 21.50
C LEU A 50 -12.57 -16.10 20.64
N GLU A 51 -12.93 -14.95 20.06
CA GLU A 51 -14.11 -14.86 19.18
C GLU A 51 -13.92 -15.73 17.93
N LEU A 52 -12.72 -15.75 17.33
CA LEU A 52 -12.41 -16.65 16.22
C LEU A 52 -12.59 -18.13 16.61
N ALA A 53 -12.11 -18.53 17.79
CA ALA A 53 -12.26 -19.90 18.28
C ALA A 53 -13.73 -20.27 18.53
N GLN A 54 -14.54 -19.34 19.06
CA GLN A 54 -15.97 -19.54 19.22
C GLN A 54 -16.68 -19.72 17.88
N GLU A 55 -16.31 -18.95 16.84
CA GLU A 55 -16.85 -19.14 15.50
C GLU A 55 -16.44 -20.49 14.90
N VAL A 56 -15.21 -20.94 15.13
CA VAL A 56 -14.77 -22.30 14.73
C VAL A 56 -15.58 -23.37 15.46
N ALA A 57 -15.78 -23.24 16.77
CA ALA A 57 -16.56 -24.20 17.56
C ALA A 57 -18.01 -24.30 17.05
N LYS A 58 -18.65 -23.17 16.72
CA LYS A 58 -20.00 -23.15 16.14
C LYS A 58 -20.05 -23.82 14.77
N ALA A 59 -19.12 -23.47 13.88
CA ALA A 59 -19.08 -24.01 12.52
C ALA A 59 -18.85 -25.53 12.52
N VAL A 60 -17.87 -25.99 13.29
CA VAL A 60 -17.48 -27.41 13.37
C VAL A 60 -18.43 -28.22 14.24
N GLY A 61 -19.01 -27.62 15.27
CA GLY A 61 -19.98 -28.24 16.18
C GLY A 61 -21.19 -28.86 15.49
N SER A 62 -21.53 -28.37 14.29
CA SER A 62 -22.57 -28.96 13.44
C SER A 62 -22.19 -30.28 12.78
N MET A 63 -20.89 -30.58 12.69
CA MET A 63 -20.32 -31.76 12.02
C MET A 63 -19.64 -32.73 12.98
N MET A 64 -19.11 -32.21 14.09
CA MET A 64 -18.33 -32.96 15.07
C MET A 64 -18.50 -32.32 16.45
N GLU A 65 -18.62 -33.15 17.48
CA GLU A 65 -18.66 -32.66 18.86
C GLU A 65 -17.30 -32.10 19.26
N ILE A 66 -17.25 -30.78 19.45
CA ILE A 66 -16.06 -30.06 19.90
C ILE A 66 -16.48 -29.05 20.96
N THR A 67 -15.72 -28.95 22.06
CA THR A 67 -16.00 -27.94 23.08
C THR A 67 -15.37 -26.60 22.70
N ASN A 68 -15.88 -25.50 23.26
CA ASN A 68 -15.26 -24.17 23.10
C ASN A 68 -13.79 -24.16 23.54
N ARG A 69 -13.45 -24.96 24.56
CA ARG A 69 -12.08 -25.08 25.07
C ARG A 69 -11.17 -25.76 24.06
N ASP A 70 -11.66 -26.81 23.41
CA ASP A 70 -10.90 -27.51 22.37
C ASP A 70 -10.66 -26.60 21.17
N ALA A 71 -11.69 -25.86 20.74
CA ALA A 71 -11.55 -24.90 19.65
C ALA A 71 -10.54 -23.78 19.98
N GLU A 72 -10.54 -23.28 21.23
CA GLU A 72 -9.53 -22.31 21.65
C GLU A 72 -8.12 -22.88 21.61
N ALA A 73 -7.94 -24.12 22.10
CA ALA A 73 -6.65 -24.80 22.06
C ALA A 73 -6.17 -25.03 20.63
N ILE A 74 -7.05 -25.48 19.73
CA ILE A 74 -6.72 -25.73 18.32
C ILE A 74 -6.33 -24.43 17.62
N VAL A 75 -7.09 -23.34 17.78
CA VAL A 75 -6.74 -22.06 17.14
C VAL A 75 -5.42 -21.51 17.68
N ALA A 76 -5.16 -21.65 18.98
CA ALA A 76 -3.88 -21.28 19.57
C ALA A 76 -2.73 -22.10 18.97
N GLU A 77 -2.90 -23.41 18.85
CA GLU A 77 -1.89 -24.32 18.32
C GLU A 77 -1.60 -24.08 16.84
N ILE A 78 -2.62 -23.78 16.02
CA ILE A 78 -2.44 -23.39 14.62
C ILE A 78 -1.53 -22.16 14.52
N ILE A 79 -1.80 -21.12 15.32
CA ILE A 79 -0.99 -19.90 15.33
C ILE A 79 0.44 -20.22 15.75
N GLN A 80 0.62 -21.05 16.78
CA GLN A 80 1.95 -21.43 17.27
C GLN A 80 2.73 -22.21 16.21
N SER A 81 2.11 -23.23 15.60
CA SER A 81 2.68 -24.00 14.50
C SER A 81 3.09 -23.12 13.31
N MET A 82 2.30 -22.09 12.98
CA MET A 82 2.67 -21.12 11.95
C MET A 82 3.89 -20.28 12.35
N ILE A 83 3.99 -19.87 13.62
CA ILE A 83 5.15 -19.13 14.12
C ILE A 83 6.40 -19.99 14.01
N ASP A 84 6.35 -21.24 14.47
CA ASP A 84 7.50 -22.14 14.51
C ASP A 84 8.00 -22.45 13.09
N ALA A 85 7.08 -22.77 12.16
CA ALA A 85 7.43 -22.97 10.76
C ALA A 85 8.12 -21.73 10.15
N LEU A 86 7.63 -20.52 10.44
CA LEU A 86 8.26 -19.29 9.96
C LEU A 86 9.64 -19.06 10.62
N GLN A 87 9.81 -19.37 11.90
CA GLN A 87 11.12 -19.21 12.58
C GLN A 87 12.21 -20.06 11.92
N GLU A 88 11.87 -21.29 11.54
CA GLU A 88 12.73 -22.22 10.80
C GLU A 88 13.04 -21.76 9.37
N GLY A 89 12.32 -20.76 8.85
CA GLY A 89 12.49 -20.26 7.50
C GLY A 89 11.58 -20.89 6.46
N ASN A 90 10.62 -21.72 6.89
CA ASN A 90 9.65 -22.33 5.99
C ASN A 90 8.66 -21.29 5.45
N GLU A 91 8.05 -21.62 4.32
CA GLU A 91 6.90 -20.92 3.77
C GLU A 91 5.61 -21.68 4.12
N ILE A 92 4.54 -20.96 4.44
CA ILE A 92 3.23 -21.53 4.73
C ILE A 92 2.27 -21.15 3.61
N GLU A 93 1.65 -22.12 2.97
CA GLU A 93 0.61 -21.92 1.96
C GLU A 93 -0.72 -22.52 2.42
N ILE A 94 -1.76 -21.69 2.46
CA ILE A 94 -3.13 -22.09 2.77
C ILE A 94 -3.96 -21.83 1.52
N ARG A 95 -4.26 -22.89 0.76
CA ARG A 95 -5.08 -22.80 -0.46
C ARG A 95 -6.44 -22.17 -0.16
N GLY A 96 -6.95 -21.37 -1.09
CA GLY A 96 -8.15 -20.55 -0.87
C GLY A 96 -7.92 -19.26 -0.08
N PHE A 97 -6.84 -19.16 0.70
CA PHE A 97 -6.56 -18.00 1.55
C PHE A 97 -5.35 -17.19 1.07
N GLY A 98 -4.16 -17.79 1.08
CA GLY A 98 -2.92 -17.11 0.70
C GLY A 98 -1.67 -17.83 1.21
N SER A 99 -0.54 -17.12 1.14
CA SER A 99 0.76 -17.64 1.59
C SER A 99 1.49 -16.65 2.50
N PHE A 100 2.22 -17.17 3.49
CA PHE A 100 3.09 -16.42 4.39
C PHE A 100 4.54 -16.80 4.11
N ARG A 101 5.36 -15.77 3.82
CA ARG A 101 6.78 -15.95 3.49
C ARG A 101 7.63 -15.00 4.31
N LEU A 102 8.84 -15.42 4.68
CA LEU A 102 9.83 -14.50 5.20
C LEU A 102 10.54 -13.74 4.07
N ARG A 103 10.74 -12.44 4.27
CA ARG A 103 11.57 -11.59 3.42
C ARG A 103 12.64 -10.89 4.25
N SER A 104 13.87 -10.87 3.74
CA SER A 104 14.96 -10.10 4.33
C SER A 104 14.86 -8.63 3.91
N ARG A 105 14.78 -7.74 4.89
CA ARG A 105 14.91 -6.29 4.69
C ARG A 105 16.34 -5.89 5.03
N ARG A 106 17.03 -5.26 4.07
CA ARG A 106 18.38 -4.73 4.26
C ARG A 106 18.38 -3.56 5.24
N ALA A 107 19.50 -3.36 5.92
CA ALA A 107 19.71 -2.20 6.76
C ALA A 107 19.66 -0.91 5.92
N ARG A 108 19.15 0.17 6.50
CA ARG A 108 19.03 1.48 5.84
C ARG A 108 18.96 2.61 6.86
N ARG A 109 19.21 3.83 6.43
CA ARG A 109 18.91 5.03 7.23
C ARG A 109 17.48 5.49 7.01
N GLY A 110 16.71 5.54 8.09
CA GLY A 110 15.38 6.13 8.16
C GLY A 110 15.44 7.56 8.71
N ARG A 111 14.27 8.19 8.84
CA ARG A 111 14.11 9.46 9.54
C ARG A 111 13.00 9.35 10.57
N ASN A 112 13.21 9.97 11.73
CA ASN A 112 12.16 10.10 12.72
C ASN A 112 11.03 10.99 12.16
N PRO A 113 9.78 10.52 12.03
CA PRO A 113 8.69 11.32 11.48
C PRO A 113 8.38 12.60 12.27
N LYS A 114 8.75 12.65 13.56
CA LYS A 114 8.51 13.80 14.43
C LYS A 114 9.66 14.83 14.40
N THR A 115 10.92 14.37 14.43
CA THR A 115 12.10 15.26 14.54
C THR A 115 12.90 15.43 13.24
N GLY A 116 12.73 14.52 12.28
CA GLY A 116 13.48 14.53 11.01
C GLY A 116 14.91 13.99 11.10
N GLU A 117 15.38 13.67 12.30
CA GLU A 117 16.73 13.13 12.54
C GLU A 117 16.93 11.78 11.87
N SER A 118 18.17 11.52 11.43
CA SER A 118 18.54 10.25 10.82
C SER A 118 18.63 9.16 11.88
N VAL A 119 17.98 8.02 11.64
CA VAL A 119 18.01 6.86 12.53
C VAL A 119 18.39 5.61 11.74
N ASP A 120 19.30 4.80 12.27
CA ASP A 120 19.69 3.55 11.65
C ASP A 120 18.61 2.47 11.86
N VAL A 121 18.19 1.83 10.77
CA VAL A 121 17.25 0.72 10.78
C VAL A 121 18.02 -0.56 10.46
N PRO A 122 18.18 -1.49 11.42
CA PRO A 122 18.95 -2.71 11.20
C PRO A 122 18.26 -3.63 10.19
N ALA A 123 19.05 -4.52 9.60
CA ALA A 123 18.52 -5.58 8.75
C ALA A 123 17.64 -6.52 9.60
N LYS A 124 16.51 -6.96 9.04
CA LYS A 124 15.59 -7.87 9.73
C LYS A 124 14.80 -8.73 8.77
N ARG A 125 14.33 -9.88 9.25
CA ARG A 125 13.34 -10.71 8.56
C ARG A 125 11.94 -10.15 8.86
N VAL A 126 11.09 -10.08 7.85
CA VAL A 126 9.70 -9.68 7.99
C VAL A 126 8.80 -10.73 7.34
N VAL A 127 7.68 -11.02 7.98
CA VAL A 127 6.63 -11.85 7.38
C VAL A 127 5.93 -11.03 6.31
N TYR A 128 5.74 -11.62 5.14
CA TYR A 128 4.99 -11.08 4.02
C TYR A 128 3.84 -12.03 3.71
N PHE A 129 2.62 -11.52 3.79
CA PHE A 129 1.43 -12.24 3.36
C PHE A 129 1.13 -11.91 1.90
N LYS A 130 0.92 -12.94 1.08
CA LYS A 130 0.42 -12.83 -0.29
C LYS A 130 -0.99 -13.43 -0.33
N MET A 131 -1.96 -12.56 -0.58
CA MET A 131 -3.36 -12.95 -0.78
C MET A 131 -3.52 -13.91 -1.95
N GLY A 132 -4.28 -14.99 -1.73
CA GLY A 132 -4.66 -15.96 -2.77
C GLY A 132 -5.67 -15.39 -3.76
N LYS A 133 -5.83 -16.04 -4.92
CA LYS A 133 -6.79 -15.61 -5.94
C LYS A 133 -8.23 -15.66 -5.41
N ASP A 134 -8.57 -16.73 -4.70
CA ASP A 134 -9.92 -16.96 -4.19
C ASP A 134 -10.29 -15.93 -3.13
N LEU A 135 -9.43 -15.69 -2.13
CA LEU A 135 -9.61 -14.61 -1.15
C LEU A 135 -9.77 -13.24 -1.82
N LYS A 136 -8.95 -12.92 -2.83
CA LYS A 136 -9.08 -11.68 -3.57
C LYS A 136 -10.44 -11.58 -4.26
N HIS A 137 -10.89 -12.66 -4.90
CA HIS A 137 -12.19 -12.72 -5.56
C HIS A 137 -13.34 -12.51 -4.56
N PHE A 138 -13.36 -13.25 -3.44
CA PHE A 138 -14.39 -13.12 -2.41
C PHE A 138 -14.49 -11.72 -1.80
N LEU A 139 -13.36 -11.02 -1.66
CA LEU A 139 -13.32 -9.67 -1.09
C LEU A 139 -13.63 -8.55 -2.09
N THR A 140 -13.39 -8.78 -3.39
CA THR A 140 -13.53 -7.72 -4.42
C THR A 140 -14.81 -7.82 -5.25
N GLN A 141 -15.45 -8.99 -5.33
CA GLN A 141 -16.65 -9.18 -6.16
C GLN A 141 -17.96 -8.78 -5.47
N ASN A 142 -17.92 -8.44 -4.18
CA ASN A 142 -19.07 -7.97 -3.40
C ASN A 142 -18.98 -6.47 -3.07
N ALA A 143 -18.20 -5.70 -3.85
CA ALA A 143 -17.97 -4.27 -3.66
C ALA A 143 -18.53 -3.44 -4.82
#